data_AF-A0A524I8K7-F1
#
_entry.id   AF-A0A524I8K7-F1
#
_cell.length_a   1.000
_cell.length_b   1.000
_cell.length_c   1.000
_cell.angle_alpha   90.00
_cell.angle_beta   90.00
_cell.angle_gamma   90.00
#
_symmetry.space_group_name_H-M   'P 1'
#
loop_
_entity.id
_entity.type
_entity.pdbx_description
1 polymer ?
#
loop_
_entity_poly.entity_id
_entity_poly.type
_entity_poly.pdbx_seq_one_letter_code
_entity_poly.pdbx_strand_id
1 'polypeptide(L)'
;VPLLFGSVFLIGYCYGSQLAVFPSATADFFGIRNLGNNYGLLLTAWGTAGVIGPMAGGKIFDATRSYETAFMIAAALALVAAVAIATVRPPPPT
;
A
#
# COMPACT_ATOMS: atom_id res chain seq x y z
N VAL A 1 -23.10 -7.31 10.76
CA VAL A 1 -23.39 -6.87 9.37
C VAL A 1 -23.03 -5.41 9.13
N PRO A 2 -23.49 -4.41 9.93
CA PRO A 2 -23.14 -3.00 9.69
C PRO A 2 -21.64 -2.72 9.80
N LEU A 3 -20.97 -3.33 10.79
CA LEU A 3 -19.52 -3.22 10.98
C LEU A 3 -18.74 -3.70 9.74
N LEU A 4 -19.15 -4.83 9.16
CA LEU A 4 -18.51 -5.38 7.96
C LEU A 4 -18.63 -4.43 6.77
N PHE A 5 -19.83 -3.89 6.52
CA PHE A 5 -20.02 -2.90 5.46
C PHE A 5 -19.22 -1.62 5.69
N GLY A 6 -19.15 -1.14 6.94
CA GLY A 6 -18.30 0.00 7.30
C GLY A 6 -16.82 -0.26 7.03
N SER A 7 -16.30 -1.43 7.41
CA SER A 7 -14.91 -1.80 7.15
C SER A 7 -14.60 -1.92 5.65
N VAL A 8 -15.49 -2.56 4.87
CA VAL A 8 -15.31 -2.69 3.41
C VAL A 8 -15.36 -1.32 2.74
N PHE A 9 -16.25 -0.43 3.18
CA PHE A 9 -16.31 0.94 2.67
C PHE A 9 -15.01 1.70 2.95
N LEU A 10 -14.50 1.65 4.18
CA LEU A 10 -13.24 2.30 4.56
C LEU A 10 -12.06 1.78 3.73
N ILE A 11 -11.96 0.46 3.56
CA ILE A 11 -10.89 -0.16 2.75
C ILE A 11 -11.01 0.30 1.29
N GLY A 12 -12.22 0.28 0.72
CA GLY A 12 -12.46 0.72 -0.65
C GLY A 12 -12.14 2.20 -0.85
N TYR A 13 -12.50 3.06 0.10
CA TYR A 13 -12.20 4.49 0.08
C TYR A 13 -10.68 4.75 0.11
N CYS A 14 -9.97 4.12 1.05
CA CYS A 14 -8.51 4.24 1.14
C CYS A 14 -7.83 3.74 -0.14
N TYR A 15 -8.26 2.60 -0.66
CA TYR A 15 -7.70 2.03 -1.88
C TYR A 15 -7.94 2.91 -3.12
N GLY A 16 -9.12 3.52 -3.23
CA GLY A 16 -9.44 4.47 -4.29
C GLY A 16 -8.60 5.75 -4.22
N SER A 17 -8.38 6.29 -3.02
CA SER A 17 -7.54 7.48 -2.82
C SER A 17 -6.08 7.24 -3.21
N GLN A 18 -5.57 6.02 -2.98
CA GLN A 18 -4.18 5.65 -3.24
C GLN A 18 -3.80 5.77 -4.72
N LEU A 19 -4.69 5.35 -5.62
CA LEU A 19 -4.44 5.36 -7.08
C LEU A 19 -4.28 6.76 -7.65
N ALA A 20 -4.97 7.76 -7.07
CA ALA A 20 -4.85 9.15 -7.48
C ALA A 20 -3.59 9.83 -6.92
N VAL A 21 -3.17 9.44 -5.71
CA VAL A 21 -2.05 10.07 -4.99
C VAL A 21 -0.69 9.56 -5.46
N PHE A 22 -0.56 8.29 -5.87
CA PHE A 22 0.73 7.73 -6.26
C PHE A 22 1.42 8.44 -7.43
N PRO A 23 0.76 8.72 -8.58
CA PRO A 23 1.42 9.41 -9.68
C PRO A 23 1.73 10.87 -9.37
N SER A 24 0.85 11.58 -8.66
CA SER A 24 1.09 12.98 -8.26
C SER A 24 2.23 13.09 -7.24
N ALA A 25 2.25 12.25 -6.21
CA ALA A 25 3.36 12.18 -5.27
C ALA A 25 4.68 11.81 -5.97
N THR A 26 4.66 10.86 -6.91
CA THR A 26 5.88 10.52 -7.67
C THR A 26 6.38 11.71 -8.50
N ALA A 27 5.47 12.48 -9.09
CA ALA A 27 5.81 13.68 -9.84
C ALA A 27 6.36 14.80 -8.94
N ASP A 28 5.78 15.00 -7.77
CA ASP A 28 6.21 16.02 -6.80
C ASP A 28 7.60 15.69 -6.22
N PHE A 29 7.90 14.41 -5.99
CA PHE A 29 9.17 13.98 -5.38
C PHE A 29 10.33 13.78 -6.36
N PHE A 30 10.04 13.35 -7.60
CA PHE A 30 11.09 13.00 -8.56
C PHE A 30 11.07 13.84 -9.85
N GLY A 31 10.12 14.75 -9.97
CA GLY A 31 9.89 15.55 -11.16
C GLY A 31 9.23 14.77 -12.30
N ILE A 32 8.64 15.52 -13.22
CA ILE A 32 7.92 14.99 -14.39
C ILE A 32 8.83 14.34 -15.45
N ARG A 33 10.13 14.68 -15.47
CA ARG A 33 11.07 14.23 -16.51
C ARG A 33 11.25 12.71 -16.57
N ASN A 34 11.27 12.05 -15.41
CA ASN A 34 11.46 10.60 -15.27
C ASN A 34 10.25 9.92 -14.60
N LEU A 35 9.07 10.57 -14.62
CA LEU A 35 7.87 10.10 -13.94
C LEU A 35 7.50 8.67 -14.32
N GLY A 36 7.52 8.34 -15.62
CA GLY A 36 7.17 6.99 -16.09
C GLY A 36 8.11 5.90 -15.55
N ASN A 37 9.41 6.17 -15.44
CA ASN A 37 10.39 5.19 -14.96
C ASN A 37 10.26 4.98 -13.43
N ASN A 38 10.11 6.07 -12.68
CA ASN A 38 9.94 6.01 -11.22
C ASN A 38 8.59 5.40 -10.82
N TYR A 39 7.52 5.79 -11.52
CA TYR A 39 6.21 5.22 -11.31
C TYR A 39 6.14 3.74 -11.76
N GLY A 40 6.87 3.37 -12.81
CA GLY A 40 7.04 1.98 -13.24
C GLY A 40 7.70 1.09 -12.18
N LEU A 41 8.69 1.60 -11.45
CA LEU A 41 9.27 0.94 -10.28
C LEU A 41 8.25 0.72 -9.16
N LEU A 42 7.42 1.73 -8.85
CA LEU A 42 6.33 1.60 -7.89
C LEU A 42 5.30 0.54 -8.31
N LEU A 43 4.91 0.52 -9.58
CA LEU A 43 4.00 -0.51 -10.11
C LEU A 43 4.61 -1.90 -10.08
N THR A 44 5.92 -2.02 -10.29
CA THR A 44 6.64 -3.29 -10.18
C THR A 44 6.59 -3.78 -8.74
N ALA A 45 6.87 -2.92 -7.75
CA ALA A 45 6.75 -3.27 -6.34
C ALA A 45 5.31 -3.68 -5.98
N TRP A 46 4.30 -2.97 -6.48
CA TRP A 46 2.89 -3.30 -6.30
C TRP A 46 2.54 -4.67 -6.90
N GLY A 47 2.96 -4.95 -8.13
CA GLY A 47 2.74 -6.25 -8.78
C GLY A 47 3.43 -7.39 -8.02
N THR A 48 4.64 -7.16 -7.53
CA THR A 48 5.39 -8.14 -6.73
C THR A 48 4.66 -8.42 -5.41
N ALA A 49 4.14 -7.38 -4.74
CA ALA A 49 3.33 -7.53 -3.54
C ALA A 49 2.01 -8.29 -3.82
N GLY A 50 1.41 -8.10 -5.00
CA GLY A 50 0.22 -8.85 -5.43
C GLY A 50 0.45 -10.35 -5.57
N VAL A 51 1.68 -10.80 -5.86
CA VAL A 51 2.05 -12.23 -5.88
C VAL A 51 2.41 -12.73 -4.49
N ILE A 52 3.23 -11.99 -3.76
CA ILE A 52 3.75 -12.41 -2.44
C ILE A 52 2.65 -12.40 -1.38
N GLY A 53 1.72 -11.44 -1.42
CA GLY A 53 0.68 -11.25 -0.42
C GLY A 53 -0.22 -12.47 -0.24
N PRO A 54 -0.88 -13.00 -1.30
CA PRO A 54 -1.70 -14.20 -1.22
C PRO A 54 -0.91 -15.43 -0.80
N MET A 55 0.33 -15.59 -1.29
CA MET A 55 1.20 -16.71 -0.91
C MET A 55 1.55 -16.68 0.59
N ALA A 56 1.88 -15.50 1.11
CA ALA A 56 2.15 -15.31 2.53
C ALA A 56 0.88 -15.52 3.36
N GLY A 57 -0.26 -14.97 2.93
CA GLY A 57 -1.55 -15.14 3.59
C GLY A 57 -1.99 -16.61 3.67
N GLY A 58 -1.83 -17.37 2.58
CA GLY A 58 -2.09 -18.81 2.54
C GLY A 58 -1.22 -19.58 3.52
N LYS A 59 0.09 -19.33 3.53
CA LYS A 59 1.01 -19.99 4.48
C LYS A 59 0.69 -19.66 5.95
N ILE A 60 0.32 -18.40 6.23
CA ILE A 60 -0.09 -17.99 7.59
C ILE A 60 -1.37 -18.71 7.99
N PHE A 61 -2.33 -18.83 7.08
CA PHE A 61 -3.57 -19.57 7.32
C PHE A 61 -3.31 -21.07 7.54
N ASP A 62 -2.44 -21.69 6.75
CA ASP A 62 -2.10 -23.11 6.92
C ASP A 62 -1.47 -23.38 8.31
N ALA A 63 -0.66 -22.45 8.81
CA ALA A 63 0.01 -22.58 10.11
C ALA A 63 -0.90 -22.23 11.31
N THR A 64 -1.72 -21.19 11.19
CA THR A 64 -2.51 -20.66 12.33
C THR A 64 -3.99 -21.03 12.28
N ARG A 65 -4.46 -21.56 11.14
CA ARG A 65 -5.88 -21.88 10.84
C ARG A 65 -6.81 -20.66 10.97
N SER A 66 -6.26 -19.45 10.96
CA SER A 66 -6.97 -18.19 11.11
C SER A 66 -6.38 -17.10 10.21
N TYR A 67 -7.22 -16.21 9.68
CA TYR A 67 -6.80 -15.04 8.94
C TYR A 67 -6.51 -13.83 9.82
N GLU A 68 -6.88 -13.88 11.11
CA GLU A 68 -6.68 -12.76 12.04
C GLU A 68 -5.19 -12.37 12.11
N THR A 69 -4.30 -13.34 12.24
CA THR A 69 -2.85 -13.12 12.24
C THR A 69 -2.36 -12.46 10.95
N ALA A 70 -2.90 -12.87 9.79
CA ALA A 70 -2.54 -12.27 8.51
C ALA A 70 -3.00 -10.81 8.41
N PHE A 71 -4.20 -10.50 8.89
CA PHE A 71 -4.71 -9.13 8.95
C PHE A 71 -3.92 -8.25 9.94
N MET A 72 -3.51 -8.80 11.08
CA MET A 72 -2.67 -8.09 12.06
C MET A 72 -1.28 -7.76 11.49
N ILE A 73 -0.67 -8.69 10.75
CA ILE A 73 0.60 -8.45 10.05
C ILE A 73 0.42 -7.36 8.98
N ALA A 74 -0.66 -7.42 8.19
CA ALA A 74 -0.95 -6.39 7.20
C ALA A 74 -1.17 -5.01 7.83
N ALA A 75 -1.86 -4.94 8.97
CA ALA A 75 -2.06 -3.71 9.73
C ALA A 75 -0.73 -3.14 10.26
N ALA A 76 0.16 -4.00 10.76
CA ALA A 76 1.49 -3.58 11.21
C ALA A 76 2.34 -3.04 10.05
N LEU A 77 2.33 -3.70 8.88
CA LEU A 77 3.02 -3.22 7.68
C LEU A 77 2.46 -1.88 7.19
N ALA A 78 1.14 -1.70 7.23
CA ALA A 78 0.49 -0.44 6.88
C ALA A 78 0.91 0.70 7.83
N LEU A 79 1.04 0.41 9.13
CA LEU A 79 1.51 1.39 10.10
C LEU A 79 2.98 1.79 9.83
N VAL A 80 3.84 0.83 9.53
CA VAL A 80 5.25 1.10 9.15
C VAL A 80 5.30 1.97 7.89
N ALA A 81 4.48 1.67 6.89
CA ALA A 81 4.39 2.50 5.68
C ALA A 81 3.90 3.92 5.99
N ALA A 82 2.90 4.08 6.84
CA ALA A 82 2.39 5.39 7.26
C ALA A 82 3.46 6.21 7.99
N VAL A 83 4.23 5.59 8.89
CA VAL A 83 5.35 6.26 9.58
C VAL A 83 6.45 6.64 8.59
N ALA A 84 6.82 5.75 7.67
CA ALA A 84 7.81 6.04 6.64
C ALA A 84 7.40 7.27 5.81
N ILE A 85 6.17 7.30 5.32
CA ILE A 85 5.64 8.43 4.55
C ILE A 85 5.62 9.72 5.38
N ALA A 86 5.22 9.66 6.65
CA ALA A 86 5.20 10.83 7.54
C ALA A 86 6.60 11.43 7.80
N THR A 87 7.66 10.63 7.70
CA THR A 87 9.04 11.11 7.90
C THR A 87 9.71 11.62 6.62
N VAL A 88 9.17 11.28 5.45
CA VAL A 88 9.70 11.70 4.15
C VAL A 88 9.38 13.18 3.92
N ARG A 89 10.42 14.00 3.69
CA ARG A 89 10.28 15.43 3.42
C ARG A 89 10.19 15.69 1.91
N PRO A 90 9.27 16.55 1.45
CA PRO A 90 9.23 16.95 0.04
C PRO A 90 10.56 17.58 -0.38
N PRO A 91 11.08 17.29 -1.58
CA PRO A 91 12.26 17.96 -2.10
C PRO A 91 11.98 19.46 -2.32
N PRO A 92 13.02 20.32 -2.26
CA PRO A 92 12.86 21.74 -2.54
C PRO A 92 12.29 21.95 -3.95
N PRO A 93 11.35 22.90 -4.16
CA PRO A 93 10.84 23.20 -5.49
C PRO A 93 11.98 23.74 -6.37
N THR A 94 12.27 23.05 -7.47
CA THR A 94 13.15 23.53 -8.55
C THR A 94 12.33 24.09 -9.69
#